data_AF-A0A5N5TLV0-F1
#
_entry.id   AF-A0A5N5TLV0-F1
#
_cell.length_a   1.000
_cell.length_b   1.000
_cell.length_c   1.000
_cell.angle_alpha   90.00
_cell.angle_beta   90.00
_cell.angle_gamma   90.00
#
_symmetry.space_group_name_H-M   'P 1'
#
loop_
_entity.id
_entity.type
_entity.pdbx_description
1 polymer ?
#
loop_
_entity_poly.entity_id
_entity_poly.type
_entity_poly.pdbx_seq_one_letter_code
_entity_poly.pdbx_strand_id
1 'polypeptide(L)'
;QILYTFDKVVPVVQATVNSSRTLLGFVVRSESKEKEGLTKYTAFVAEIAPQKSVYSLNIECYRQILLEFLRTDVSSKSSNVVIAKLLVFIHRESISIYSFPLGERDEKWIVDDQPLTETIVQCFVWAQWVPSHLHLYYLHHRPQPEGGLSLGLEDNEDEASAPLLMLTALQFHSNKPHETVLNVPLELSGLEHSPLDLSAAGEYRDQGLLHSLGDPWLDLRVVTSSSGAICICHHYMYKV
;
A
#
# COMPACT_ATOMS: atom_id res chain seq x y z
N GLN A 1 16.19 8.39 22.02
CA GLN A 1 17.32 8.78 21.14
C GLN A 1 16.78 9.67 20.04
N ILE A 2 17.44 10.79 19.74
CA ILE A 2 17.09 11.65 18.60
C ILE A 2 17.77 11.09 17.36
N LEU A 3 17.02 10.89 16.26
CA LEU A 3 17.55 10.34 15.01
C LEU A 3 17.93 11.45 14.01
N TYR A 4 17.06 12.45 13.85
CA TYR A 4 17.25 13.52 12.86
C TYR A 4 16.74 14.85 13.42
N THR A 5 17.45 15.94 13.13
CA THR A 5 17.06 17.30 13.53
C THR A 5 17.01 18.17 12.28
N PHE A 6 15.87 18.82 12.03
CA PHE A 6 15.74 19.80 10.96
C PHE A 6 16.27 21.16 11.41
N ASP A 7 16.96 21.88 10.53
CA ASP A 7 17.44 23.25 10.78
C ASP A 7 16.29 24.27 10.92
N LYS A 8 15.10 23.92 10.41
CA LYS A 8 13.90 24.75 10.41
C LYS A 8 12.69 23.93 10.86
N VAL A 9 11.62 24.62 11.24
CA VAL A 9 10.34 23.98 11.51
C VAL A 9 9.77 23.46 10.18
N VAL A 10 9.65 22.15 10.06
CA VAL A 10 9.09 21.48 8.88
C VAL A 10 7.77 20.81 9.26
N PRO A 11 6.66 21.06 8.53
CA PRO A 11 5.36 20.45 8.80
C PRO A 11 5.31 18.98 8.32
N VAL A 12 6.05 18.12 9.00
CA VAL A 12 6.08 16.67 8.74
C VAL A 12 4.76 16.04 9.20
N VAL A 13 4.09 15.32 8.30
CA VAL A 13 2.83 14.60 8.60
C VAL A 13 3.02 13.11 8.79
N GLN A 14 4.12 12.56 8.26
CA GLN A 14 4.44 11.16 8.36
C GLN A 14 5.96 10.96 8.26
N ALA A 15 6.48 10.00 9.00
CA ALA A 15 7.89 9.62 8.94
C ALA A 15 8.06 8.12 9.23
N THR A 16 9.08 7.51 8.62
CA THR A 16 9.45 6.10 8.79
C THR A 16 10.97 5.97 8.73
N VAL A 17 11.53 4.96 9.39
CA VAL A 17 12.97 4.73 9.48
C VAL A 17 13.28 3.29 9.11
N ASN A 18 14.35 3.08 8.35
CA ASN A 18 14.76 1.73 7.96
C ASN A 18 15.34 0.94 9.15
N SER A 19 15.41 -0.38 9.01
CA SER A 19 15.81 -1.26 10.12
C SER A 19 17.22 -0.98 10.65
N SER A 20 18.15 -0.54 9.78
CA SER A 20 19.50 -0.15 10.16
C SER A 20 19.62 1.28 10.70
N ARG A 21 18.52 2.05 10.73
CA ARG A 21 18.50 3.46 11.17
C ARG A 21 19.49 4.36 10.43
N THR A 22 19.68 4.10 9.15
CA THR A 22 20.56 4.87 8.26
C THR A 22 19.77 5.88 7.42
N LEU A 23 18.51 5.58 7.09
CA LEU A 23 17.63 6.42 6.29
C LEU A 23 16.34 6.77 7.04
N LEU A 24 15.91 8.01 6.87
CA LEU A 24 14.64 8.56 7.32
C LEU A 24 13.80 8.95 6.11
N GLY A 25 12.66 8.31 5.90
CA GLY A 25 11.66 8.73 4.93
C GLY A 25 10.65 9.62 5.63
N PHE A 26 10.27 10.73 5.02
CA PHE A 26 9.26 11.63 5.60
C PHE A 26 8.43 12.36 4.54
N VAL A 27 7.21 12.70 4.92
CA VAL A 27 6.25 13.45 4.09
C VAL A 27 6.02 14.81 4.73
N VAL A 28 6.11 15.85 3.92
CA VAL A 28 5.82 17.24 4.30
C VAL A 28 4.49 17.65 3.69
N ARG A 29 3.65 18.34 4.47
CA ARG A 29 2.46 19.03 3.94
C ARG A 29 2.77 20.50 3.70
N SER A 30 2.32 21.05 2.58
CA SER A 30 2.40 22.48 2.30
C SER A 30 1.07 22.98 1.73
N GLU A 31 0.80 24.27 1.91
CA GLU A 31 -0.32 24.92 1.24
C GLU A 31 0.04 25.16 -0.22
N SER A 32 -0.87 24.84 -1.13
CA SER A 32 -0.66 25.08 -2.56
C SER A 32 -0.67 26.56 -2.86
N LYS A 33 0.36 27.04 -3.57
CA LYS A 33 0.42 28.41 -4.09
C LYS A 33 -0.52 28.63 -5.27
N GLU A 34 -0.94 27.57 -5.95
CA GLU A 34 -1.75 27.62 -7.16
C GLU A 34 -3.26 27.53 -6.86
N LYS A 35 -3.62 26.84 -5.77
CA LYS A 35 -5.02 26.60 -5.38
C LYS A 35 -5.16 26.82 -3.88
N GLU A 36 -5.71 27.98 -3.50
CA GLU A 36 -5.99 28.30 -2.10
C GLU A 36 -6.83 27.19 -1.44
N GLY A 37 -6.44 26.81 -0.22
CA GLY A 37 -7.10 25.77 0.57
C GLY A 37 -6.71 24.33 0.22
N LEU A 38 -5.92 24.08 -0.84
CA LEU A 38 -5.50 22.72 -1.19
C LEU A 38 -4.14 22.38 -0.56
N THR A 39 -4.09 21.26 0.18
CA THR A 39 -2.85 20.75 0.77
C THR A 39 -2.09 19.90 -0.24
N LYS A 40 -0.81 20.19 -0.43
CA LYS A 40 0.12 19.43 -1.26
C LYS A 40 1.03 18.60 -0.36
N TYR A 41 1.32 17.37 -0.79
CA TYR A 41 2.18 16.43 -0.09
C TYR A 41 3.45 16.21 -0.92
N THR A 42 4.60 16.27 -0.26
CA THR A 42 5.91 16.04 -0.87
C THR A 42 6.70 15.03 -0.04
N ALA A 43 7.30 14.04 -0.70
CA ALA A 43 8.04 12.97 -0.04
C ALA A 43 9.55 13.12 -0.21
N PHE A 44 10.27 12.84 0.88
CA PHE A 44 11.71 12.97 0.98
C PHE A 44 12.35 11.77 1.69
N VAL A 45 13.62 11.55 1.43
CA VAL A 45 14.48 10.62 2.18
C VAL A 45 15.74 11.35 2.61
N ALA A 46 16.08 11.28 3.91
CA ALA A 46 17.28 11.87 4.47
C ALA A 46 18.21 10.80 5.03
N GLU A 47 19.51 11.06 4.95
CA GLU A 47 20.53 10.29 5.66
C GLU A 47 20.53 10.69 7.14
N ILE A 48 20.51 9.70 8.03
CA ILE A 48 20.50 9.90 9.48
C ILE A 48 21.90 10.19 10.02
N ALA A 49 22.93 9.55 9.44
CA ALA A 49 24.31 9.73 9.85
C ALA A 49 25.25 9.51 8.65
N PRO A 50 25.80 10.59 8.05
CA PRO A 50 25.68 11.99 8.45
C PRO A 50 24.34 12.64 8.05
N GLN A 51 23.81 13.57 8.86
CA GLN A 51 22.62 14.38 8.53
C GLN A 51 22.97 15.48 7.50
N LYS A 52 23.51 15.08 6.35
CA LYS A 52 24.01 16.01 5.33
C LYS A 52 23.12 16.04 4.10
N SER A 53 22.50 14.91 3.77
CA SER A 53 21.83 14.72 2.48
C SER A 53 20.34 14.51 2.70
N VAL A 54 19.54 15.32 2.01
CA VAL A 54 18.09 15.15 1.89
C VAL A 54 17.76 15.04 0.41
N TYR A 55 17.16 13.93 0.02
CA TYR A 55 16.78 13.60 -1.33
C TYR A 55 15.27 13.78 -1.50
N SER A 56 14.88 14.55 -2.50
CA SER A 56 13.50 14.58 -2.98
C SER A 56 13.19 13.28 -3.71
N LEU A 57 12.05 12.65 -3.42
CA LEU A 57 11.57 11.53 -4.24
C LEU A 57 10.93 11.99 -5.55
N ASN A 58 10.91 13.31 -5.80
CA ASN A 58 10.25 13.96 -6.93
C ASN A 58 8.75 13.64 -7.03
N ILE A 59 8.11 13.45 -5.87
CA ILE A 59 6.67 13.23 -5.74
C ILE A 59 6.07 14.48 -5.13
N GLU A 60 5.15 15.10 -5.86
CA GLU A 60 4.41 16.27 -5.40
C GLU A 60 2.95 16.13 -5.85
N CYS A 61 2.03 15.87 -4.93
CA CYS A 61 0.63 15.61 -5.28
C CYS A 61 -0.34 16.10 -4.20
N TYR A 62 -1.63 16.14 -4.55
CA TYR A 62 -2.71 16.53 -3.65
C TYR A 62 -3.32 15.36 -2.88
N ARG A 63 -2.84 14.14 -3.16
CA ARG A 63 -3.25 12.91 -2.49
C ARG A 63 -2.32 12.66 -1.31
N GLN A 64 -2.87 12.10 -0.23
CA GLN A 64 -2.05 11.73 0.92
C GLN A 64 -0.99 10.71 0.51
N ILE A 65 0.24 10.93 1.00
CA ILE A 65 1.35 10.02 0.83
C ILE A 65 1.62 9.29 2.16
N LEU A 66 1.79 7.98 2.10
CA LEU A 66 2.29 7.17 3.21
C LEU A 66 3.60 6.51 2.77
N LEU A 67 4.64 6.63 3.61
CA LEU A 67 5.93 5.99 3.40
C LEU A 67 6.13 4.88 4.42
N GLU A 68 6.70 3.75 4.01
CA GLU A 68 7.05 2.70 4.97
C GLU A 68 8.26 1.88 4.54
N PHE A 69 9.32 1.88 5.35
CA PHE A 69 10.47 1.03 5.07
C PHE A 69 10.14 -0.44 5.31
N LEU A 70 10.54 -1.30 4.37
CA LEU A 70 10.53 -2.74 4.57
C LEU A 70 11.52 -3.10 5.68
N ARG A 71 11.11 -4.05 6.51
CA ARG A 71 12.02 -4.69 7.45
C ARG A 71 12.85 -5.71 6.68
N THR A 72 14.16 -5.46 6.64
CA THR A 72 15.12 -6.39 6.04
C THR A 72 15.76 -7.19 7.16
N ASP A 73 15.78 -8.51 7.01
CA ASP A 73 16.52 -9.37 7.93
C ASP A 73 18.02 -9.15 7.76
N VAL A 74 18.66 -8.68 8.85
CA VAL A 74 20.10 -8.39 8.93
C VAL A 74 20.95 -9.68 8.80
N SER A 75 20.32 -10.86 8.76
CA SER A 75 20.99 -12.16 8.64
C SER A 75 21.47 -12.47 7.22
N SER A 76 20.93 -11.81 6.18
CA SER A 76 21.34 -12.05 4.79
C SER A 76 22.57 -11.24 4.39
N LYS A 77 23.65 -11.34 5.17
CA LYS A 77 24.95 -10.68 4.90
C LYS A 77 25.75 -11.35 3.77
N SER A 78 25.11 -12.03 2.83
CA SER A 78 25.79 -12.71 1.73
C SER A 78 26.15 -11.78 0.57
N SER A 79 25.60 -10.55 0.53
CA SER A 79 25.95 -9.52 -0.45
C SER A 79 26.63 -8.33 0.23
N ASN A 80 27.73 -7.86 -0.37
CA ASN A 80 28.39 -6.60 0.03
C ASN A 80 27.52 -5.36 -0.23
N VAL A 81 26.39 -5.51 -0.93
CA VAL A 81 25.44 -4.44 -1.24
C VAL A 81 24.24 -4.56 -0.31
N VAL A 82 24.00 -3.52 0.47
CA VAL A 82 22.82 -3.39 1.34
C VAL A 82 21.80 -2.53 0.61
N ILE A 83 20.58 -3.04 0.44
CA ILE A 83 19.50 -2.30 -0.21
C ILE A 83 18.41 -2.00 0.81
N ALA A 84 18.11 -0.72 1.00
CA ALA A 84 16.96 -0.28 1.79
C ALA A 84 15.75 -0.11 0.86
N LYS A 85 14.67 -0.84 1.12
CA LYS A 85 13.42 -0.76 0.34
C LYS A 85 12.39 0.08 1.07
N LEU A 86 11.83 1.07 0.39
CA LEU A 86 10.79 1.97 0.89
C LEU A 86 9.53 1.78 0.06
N LEU A 87 8.40 1.48 0.70
CA LEU A 87 7.09 1.57 0.07
C LEU A 87 6.62 3.02 0.07
N VAL A 88 6.08 3.43 -1.06
CA VAL A 88 5.47 4.73 -1.25
C VAL A 88 4.05 4.52 -1.74
N PHE A 89 3.08 4.92 -0.91
CA PHE A 89 1.67 4.86 -1.21
C PHE A 89 1.19 6.25 -1.57
N ILE A 90 0.67 6.43 -2.78
CA ILE A 90 -0.08 7.62 -3.17
C ILE A 90 -1.56 7.24 -3.18
N HIS A 91 -2.34 7.81 -2.25
CA HIS A 91 -3.70 7.35 -1.97
C HIS A 91 -4.60 7.29 -3.23
N ARG A 92 -5.08 6.08 -3.55
CA ARG A 92 -5.90 5.72 -4.73
C ARG A 92 -5.23 5.90 -6.10
N GLU A 93 -3.91 6.08 -6.13
CA GLU A 93 -3.17 6.29 -7.38
C GLU A 93 -2.17 5.16 -7.61
N SER A 94 -1.22 4.97 -6.71
CA SER A 94 -0.18 3.96 -6.89
C SER A 94 0.47 3.53 -5.59
N ILE A 95 1.06 2.34 -5.64
CA ILE A 95 1.99 1.85 -4.62
C ILE A 95 3.28 1.46 -5.35
N SER A 96 4.39 2.05 -4.92
CA SER A 96 5.69 1.85 -5.55
C SER A 96 6.75 1.47 -4.50
N ILE A 97 7.77 0.72 -4.94
CA ILE A 97 8.95 0.36 -4.17
C ILE A 97 10.11 1.23 -4.64
N TYR A 98 10.76 1.93 -3.71
CA TYR A 98 12.02 2.63 -3.92
C TYR A 98 13.14 1.82 -3.27
N SER A 99 14.10 1.35 -4.06
CA SER A 99 15.23 0.55 -3.62
C SER A 99 16.49 1.41 -3.60
N PHE A 100 16.94 1.78 -2.40
CA PHE A 100 18.13 2.60 -2.18
C PHE A 100 19.36 1.71 -1.99
N PRO A 101 20.32 1.70 -2.94
CA PRO A 101 21.60 1.04 -2.72
C PRO A 101 22.39 1.84 -1.67
N LEU A 102 22.81 1.16 -0.62
CA LEU A 102 23.62 1.72 0.44
C LEU A 102 25.06 1.24 0.28
N GLY A 103 26.00 2.19 0.36
CA GLY A 103 27.44 1.95 0.38
C GLY A 103 28.03 2.38 1.71
N GLU A 104 29.08 1.69 2.15
CA GLU A 104 29.84 2.08 3.34
C GLU A 104 30.96 3.06 2.96
N ARG A 105 30.94 4.26 3.54
CA ARG A 105 32.02 5.26 3.44
C ARG A 105 32.30 5.83 4.83
N ASP A 106 33.57 5.87 5.23
CA ASP A 106 33.99 6.36 6.55
C ASP A 106 33.22 5.72 7.73
N GLU A 107 33.03 4.39 7.70
CA GLU A 107 32.27 3.61 8.69
C GLU A 107 30.78 4.02 8.80
N LYS A 108 30.23 4.68 7.78
CA LYS A 108 28.83 5.11 7.70
C LYS A 108 28.17 4.61 6.42
N TRP A 109 26.92 4.20 6.55
CA TRP A 109 26.11 3.77 5.42
C TRP A 109 25.39 4.97 4.80
N ILE A 110 25.73 5.28 3.56
CA ILE A 110 25.16 6.38 2.78
C ILE A 110 24.51 5.85 1.50
N VAL A 111 23.66 6.66 0.87
CA VAL A 111 23.08 6.33 -0.43
C VAL A 111 24.17 6.41 -1.49
N ASP A 112 24.45 5.30 -2.19
CA ASP A 112 25.57 5.21 -3.13
C ASP A 112 25.17 5.59 -4.57
N ASP A 113 23.91 5.38 -4.95
CA ASP A 113 23.37 5.66 -6.29
C ASP A 113 21.87 6.04 -6.24
N GLN A 114 21.32 6.47 -7.37
CA GLN A 114 19.90 6.77 -7.51
C GLN A 114 19.04 5.54 -7.17
N PRO A 115 17.91 5.73 -6.45
CA PRO A 115 17.05 4.62 -6.11
C PRO A 115 16.37 4.03 -7.33
N LEU A 116 16.39 2.70 -7.44
CA LEU A 116 15.58 1.99 -8.42
C LEU A 116 14.11 2.06 -7.98
N THR A 117 13.23 2.52 -8.87
CA THR A 117 11.81 2.70 -8.58
C THR A 117 10.96 1.73 -9.40
N GLU A 118 10.06 1.02 -8.75
CA GLU A 118 9.14 0.06 -9.36
C GLU A 118 7.71 0.32 -8.86
N THR A 119 6.75 0.52 -9.76
CA THR A 119 5.33 0.61 -9.38
C THR A 119 4.69 -0.76 -9.41
N ILE A 120 4.21 -1.22 -8.26
CA ILE A 120 3.69 -2.58 -8.06
C ILE A 120 2.16 -2.64 -8.06
N VAL A 121 1.50 -1.52 -7.75
CA VAL A 121 0.04 -1.40 -7.80
C VAL A 121 -0.32 -0.07 -8.43
N GLN A 122 -1.28 -0.08 -9.35
CA GLN A 122 -1.89 1.11 -9.94
C GLN A 122 -3.40 1.13 -9.62
N CYS A 123 -3.94 2.33 -9.42
CA CYS A 123 -5.39 2.58 -9.31
C CYS A 123 -6.11 1.67 -8.28
N PHE A 124 -5.59 1.62 -7.05
CA PHE A 124 -6.25 0.89 -5.96
C PHE A 124 -7.36 1.72 -5.31
N VAL A 125 -8.29 1.04 -4.66
CA VAL A 125 -9.41 1.63 -3.92
C VAL A 125 -9.02 1.83 -2.45
N TRP A 126 -8.40 0.80 -1.87
CA TRP A 126 -7.93 0.77 -0.50
C TRP A 126 -6.68 -0.09 -0.41
N ALA A 127 -5.81 0.18 0.56
CA ALA A 127 -4.64 -0.63 0.81
C ALA A 127 -4.25 -0.59 2.29
N GLN A 128 -3.70 -1.69 2.78
CA GLN A 128 -3.14 -1.82 4.12
C GLN A 128 -1.84 -2.60 4.08
N TRP A 129 -0.81 -1.98 4.62
CA TRP A 129 0.46 -2.63 4.91
C TRP A 129 0.45 -3.29 6.29
N VAL A 130 0.95 -4.52 6.36
CA VAL A 130 1.07 -5.30 7.60
C VAL A 130 2.54 -5.64 7.84
N PRO A 131 3.29 -4.80 8.58
CA PRO A 131 4.74 -4.96 8.74
C PRO A 131 5.17 -6.27 9.41
N SER A 132 4.34 -6.85 10.28
CA SER A 132 4.65 -8.10 11.00
C SER A 132 4.75 -9.31 10.08
N HIS A 133 4.00 -9.30 8.98
CA HIS A 133 3.96 -10.39 8.01
C HIS A 133 4.55 -9.99 6.65
N LEU A 134 5.02 -8.74 6.51
CA LEU A 134 5.46 -8.17 5.23
C LEU A 134 4.42 -8.35 4.11
N HIS A 135 3.14 -8.18 4.45
CA HIS A 135 2.03 -8.30 3.51
C HIS A 135 1.45 -6.93 3.17
N LEU A 136 1.09 -6.76 1.90
CA LEU A 136 0.27 -5.66 1.43
C LEU A 136 -1.06 -6.21 0.94
N TYR A 137 -2.15 -5.83 1.62
CA TYR A 137 -3.50 -6.09 1.13
C TYR A 137 -4.00 -4.86 0.39
N TYR A 138 -4.65 -5.04 -0.74
CA TYR A 138 -5.28 -3.94 -1.45
C TYR A 138 -6.52 -4.38 -2.20
N LEU A 139 -7.45 -3.42 -2.34
CA LEU A 139 -8.65 -3.55 -3.14
C LEU A 139 -8.46 -2.83 -4.46
N HIS A 140 -8.85 -3.43 -5.58
CA HIS A 140 -8.82 -2.79 -6.90
C HIS A 140 -9.96 -3.29 -7.78
N HIS A 141 -10.29 -2.51 -8.79
CA HIS A 141 -11.28 -2.87 -9.78
C HIS A 141 -10.60 -3.57 -10.96
N ARG A 142 -11.04 -4.80 -11.25
CA ARG A 142 -10.65 -5.52 -12.46
C ARG A 142 -11.65 -5.22 -13.57
N PRO A 143 -11.22 -4.69 -14.72
CA PRO A 143 -12.07 -4.60 -15.91
C PRO A 143 -12.49 -6.02 -16.32
N GLN A 144 -13.78 -6.24 -16.57
CA GLN A 144 -14.22 -7.49 -17.17
C GLN A 144 -13.69 -7.55 -18.62
N PRO A 145 -13.19 -8.70 -19.10
CA PRO A 145 -12.75 -8.82 -20.47
C PRO A 145 -13.95 -8.66 -21.42
N GLU A 146 -13.88 -7.70 -22.33
CA GLU A 146 -14.81 -7.56 -23.44
C GLU A 146 -14.71 -8.82 -24.33
N GLY A 147 -15.68 -9.74 -24.25
CA GLY A 147 -15.79 -10.87 -25.18
C GLY A 147 -15.77 -12.28 -24.60
N GLY A 148 -16.13 -12.49 -23.33
CA GLY A 148 -16.47 -13.85 -22.85
C GLY A 148 -17.80 -14.31 -23.45
N LEU A 149 -17.78 -15.35 -24.29
CA LEU A 149 -18.98 -16.01 -24.82
C LEU A 149 -19.89 -16.45 -23.65
N SER A 150 -20.97 -15.70 -23.42
CA SER A 150 -22.06 -16.13 -22.54
C SER A 150 -22.74 -17.32 -23.22
N LEU A 151 -22.48 -18.53 -22.70
CA LEU A 151 -23.28 -19.70 -23.01
C LEU A 151 -24.65 -19.55 -22.35
N GLY A 152 -25.56 -18.86 -23.05
CA GLY A 152 -27.00 -19.10 -22.97
C GLY A 152 -27.72 -18.70 -21.68
N LEU A 153 -27.54 -17.48 -21.19
CA LEU A 153 -28.49 -16.88 -20.25
C LEU A 153 -28.84 -15.47 -20.74
N GLU A 154 -30.15 -15.22 -20.78
CA GLU A 154 -30.82 -14.09 -21.43
C GLU A 154 -30.26 -12.74 -20.98
N ASP A 155 -29.97 -11.89 -21.97
CA ASP A 155 -29.34 -10.59 -21.83
C ASP A 155 -30.22 -9.62 -21.01
N ASN A 156 -29.81 -9.34 -19.77
CA ASN A 156 -30.06 -8.04 -19.15
C ASN A 156 -28.87 -7.14 -19.50
N GLU A 157 -29.01 -6.37 -20.57
CA GLU A 157 -27.93 -5.55 -21.16
C GLU A 157 -27.39 -4.44 -20.23
N ASP A 158 -28.09 -4.14 -19.10
CA ASP A 158 -27.74 -3.03 -18.20
C ASP A 158 -26.86 -3.41 -16.98
N GLU A 159 -26.71 -4.69 -16.63
CA GLU A 159 -25.88 -5.12 -15.47
C GLU A 159 -24.50 -5.71 -15.85
N ALA A 160 -24.26 -5.96 -17.13
CA ALA A 160 -23.12 -6.77 -17.59
C ALA A 160 -21.76 -6.04 -17.71
N SER A 161 -21.62 -4.84 -17.14
CA SER A 161 -20.40 -4.01 -17.33
C SER A 161 -19.78 -3.45 -16.03
N ALA A 162 -20.30 -3.79 -14.86
CA ALA A 162 -19.74 -3.30 -13.60
C ALA A 162 -18.35 -3.92 -13.34
N PRO A 163 -17.31 -3.12 -13.04
CA PRO A 163 -15.97 -3.63 -12.78
C PRO A 163 -15.93 -4.47 -11.49
N LEU A 164 -15.36 -5.67 -11.57
CA LEU A 164 -15.30 -6.60 -10.44
C LEU A 164 -14.30 -6.12 -9.40
N LEU A 165 -14.75 -5.93 -8.16
CA LEU A 165 -13.87 -5.59 -7.05
C LEU A 165 -13.06 -6.82 -6.65
N MET A 166 -11.74 -6.65 -6.50
CA MET A 166 -10.80 -7.71 -6.17
C MET A 166 -10.08 -7.37 -4.86
N LEU A 167 -9.92 -8.38 -4.00
CA LEU A 167 -8.97 -8.35 -2.88
C LEU A 167 -7.70 -9.09 -3.29
N THR A 168 -6.59 -8.36 -3.28
CA THR A 168 -5.28 -8.92 -3.58
C THR A 168 -4.33 -8.74 -2.39
N ALA A 169 -3.51 -9.74 -2.11
CA ALA A 169 -2.43 -9.64 -1.14
C ALA A 169 -1.07 -9.98 -1.78
N LEU A 170 -0.08 -9.12 -1.55
CA LEU A 170 1.31 -9.32 -1.94
C LEU A 170 2.15 -9.66 -0.71
N GLN A 171 2.92 -10.74 -0.78
CA GLN A 171 3.95 -11.09 0.19
C GLN A 171 5.30 -10.53 -0.28
N PHE A 172 5.95 -9.76 0.60
CA PHE A 172 7.27 -9.21 0.34
C PHE A 172 8.35 -10.06 0.98
N HIS A 173 9.51 -10.05 0.32
CA HIS A 173 10.71 -10.74 0.75
C HIS A 173 11.89 -9.76 0.76
N SER A 174 12.87 -10.01 1.63
CA SER A 174 14.10 -9.23 1.69
C SER A 174 14.84 -9.26 0.34
N ASN A 175 15.08 -10.46 -0.18
CA ASN A 175 16.00 -10.69 -1.31
C ASN A 175 15.36 -11.29 -2.56
N LYS A 176 14.03 -11.45 -2.56
CA LYS A 176 13.29 -11.99 -3.70
C LYS A 176 12.24 -10.97 -4.15
N PRO A 177 11.75 -11.07 -5.40
CA PRO A 177 10.54 -10.36 -5.80
C PRO A 177 9.39 -10.64 -4.84
N HIS A 178 8.44 -9.70 -4.80
CA HIS A 178 7.18 -9.94 -4.12
C HIS A 178 6.36 -10.96 -4.91
N GLU A 179 5.47 -11.68 -4.23
CA GLU A 179 4.58 -12.64 -4.87
C GLU A 179 3.13 -12.37 -4.49
N THR A 180 2.20 -12.70 -5.38
CA THR A 180 0.77 -12.61 -5.09
C THR A 180 0.34 -13.88 -4.35
N VAL A 181 -0.06 -13.73 -3.08
CA VAL A 181 -0.47 -14.86 -2.21
C VAL A 181 -1.98 -14.97 -2.02
N LEU A 182 -2.71 -13.94 -2.45
CA LEU A 182 -4.17 -13.89 -2.48
C LEU A 182 -4.59 -13.02 -3.64
N ASN A 183 -5.55 -13.49 -4.44
CA ASN A 183 -6.20 -12.66 -5.45
C ASN A 183 -7.60 -13.19 -5.71
N VAL A 184 -8.58 -12.64 -5.00
CA VAL A 184 -9.94 -13.17 -4.99
C VAL A 184 -10.95 -12.07 -5.27
N PRO A 185 -12.04 -12.36 -6.01
CA PRO A 185 -13.12 -11.41 -6.19
C PRO A 185 -13.82 -11.16 -4.86
N LEU A 186 -14.25 -9.92 -4.66
CA LEU A 186 -14.97 -9.46 -3.48
C LEU A 186 -16.32 -8.91 -3.95
N GLU A 187 -17.38 -9.71 -3.79
CA GLU A 187 -18.75 -9.24 -4.04
C GLU A 187 -19.25 -8.50 -2.79
N LEU A 188 -19.46 -7.20 -2.93
CA LEU A 188 -20.09 -6.34 -1.90
C LEU A 188 -21.58 -6.10 -2.20
N SER A 189 -22.14 -6.92 -3.10
CA SER A 189 -23.52 -6.86 -3.60
C SER A 189 -24.48 -7.11 -2.44
N GLY A 190 -25.07 -6.05 -1.88
CA GLY A 190 -25.93 -6.12 -0.70
C GLY A 190 -25.79 -4.92 0.24
N LEU A 191 -24.78 -4.07 0.03
CA LEU A 191 -24.69 -2.77 0.68
C LEU A 191 -25.55 -1.75 -0.09
N GLU A 192 -26.70 -1.35 0.48
CA GLU A 192 -27.58 -0.31 -0.10
C GLU A 192 -26.87 1.04 -0.31
N HIS A 193 -25.69 1.21 0.28
CA HIS A 193 -24.71 2.24 -0.02
C HIS A 193 -23.37 1.56 -0.28
N SER A 194 -22.80 1.68 -1.48
CA SER A 194 -21.42 1.27 -1.73
C SER A 194 -20.56 1.77 -0.56
N PRO A 195 -19.83 0.93 0.17
CA PRO A 195 -18.99 1.41 1.29
C PRO A 195 -17.85 2.33 0.81
N LEU A 196 -17.73 2.50 -0.52
CA LEU A 196 -16.86 3.47 -1.19
C LEU A 196 -17.51 4.85 -1.37
N ASP A 197 -18.85 4.94 -1.24
CA ASP A 197 -19.65 6.16 -1.16
C ASP A 197 -20.05 6.40 0.31
N LEU A 198 -19.16 7.07 1.03
CA LEU A 198 -19.33 7.43 2.44
C LEU A 198 -20.43 8.50 2.62
N SER A 199 -21.71 8.11 2.68
CA SER A 199 -22.76 8.95 3.26
C SER A 199 -23.85 8.16 4.00
N ALA A 200 -23.82 8.29 5.33
CA ALA A 200 -24.93 8.23 6.28
C ALA A 200 -25.72 6.91 6.47
N ALA A 201 -25.52 6.24 7.60
CA ALA A 201 -26.52 6.01 8.67
C ALA A 201 -25.99 4.95 9.65
N GLY A 202 -25.90 5.24 10.94
CA GLY A 202 -25.27 4.35 11.93
C GLY A 202 -26.16 3.21 12.42
N GLU A 203 -25.96 2.01 11.87
CA GLU A 203 -26.36 0.70 12.42
C GLU A 203 -25.33 -0.40 12.05
N TYR A 204 -24.76 -1.11 13.03
CA TYR A 204 -23.99 -2.33 12.73
C TYR A 204 -24.96 -3.40 12.22
N ARG A 205 -24.90 -3.74 10.93
CA ARG A 205 -25.65 -4.86 10.37
C ARG A 205 -24.71 -6.05 10.19
N ASP A 206 -24.96 -7.10 10.95
CA ASP A 206 -24.37 -8.42 10.71
C ASP A 206 -25.03 -8.99 9.44
N GLN A 207 -24.54 -8.59 8.27
CA GLN A 207 -24.91 -9.25 7.02
C GLN A 207 -24.28 -10.64 7.05
N GLY A 208 -25.08 -11.63 7.44
CA GLY A 208 -24.64 -13.01 7.56
C GLY A 208 -23.98 -13.51 6.29
N LEU A 209 -22.69 -13.88 6.42
CA LEU A 209 -21.91 -14.77 5.55
C LEU A 209 -22.26 -14.69 4.05
N LEU A 210 -22.09 -13.52 3.45
CA LEU A 210 -21.98 -13.44 2.00
C LEU A 210 -20.53 -13.74 1.62
N HIS A 211 -20.33 -14.99 1.19
CA HIS A 211 -19.16 -15.53 0.50
C HIS A 211 -18.01 -16.05 1.37
N SER A 212 -18.19 -17.27 1.89
CA SER A 212 -17.07 -18.21 1.86
C SER A 212 -16.72 -18.46 0.39
N LEU A 213 -15.66 -17.84 -0.12
CA LEU A 213 -15.09 -18.29 -1.39
C LEU A 213 -14.80 -19.78 -1.22
N GLY A 214 -15.34 -20.61 -2.11
CA GLY A 214 -15.20 -22.06 -2.08
C GLY A 214 -13.79 -22.53 -2.42
N ASP A 215 -12.76 -21.78 -2.02
CA ASP A 215 -11.39 -22.26 -2.03
C ASP A 215 -11.24 -23.15 -0.78
N PRO A 216 -11.03 -24.47 -0.93
CA PRO A 216 -10.94 -25.40 0.19
C PRO A 216 -9.79 -25.09 1.17
N TRP A 217 -8.93 -24.14 0.83
CA TRP A 217 -7.77 -23.73 1.60
C TRP A 217 -7.91 -22.33 2.22
N LEU A 218 -9.01 -21.60 2.01
CA LEU A 218 -9.18 -20.23 2.49
C LEU A 218 -10.62 -19.93 2.96
N ASP A 219 -10.81 -19.73 4.27
CA ASP A 219 -12.02 -19.12 4.83
C ASP A 219 -11.87 -17.59 4.81
N LEU A 220 -12.68 -16.90 4.01
CA LEU A 220 -12.73 -15.43 3.93
C LEU A 220 -14.08 -14.96 4.49
N ARG A 221 -14.07 -13.95 5.37
CA ARG A 221 -15.27 -13.29 5.89
C ARG A 221 -15.13 -11.79 5.78
N VAL A 222 -16.14 -11.15 5.22
CA VAL A 222 -16.22 -9.70 5.11
C VAL A 222 -17.32 -9.23 6.03
N VAL A 223 -16.98 -8.34 6.95
CA VAL A 223 -17.92 -7.67 7.84
C VAL A 223 -17.89 -6.19 7.49
N THR A 224 -19.06 -5.61 7.24
CA THR A 224 -19.19 -4.19 6.95
C THR A 224 -19.97 -3.48 8.04
N SER A 225 -19.61 -2.23 8.28
CA SER A 225 -20.38 -1.30 9.08
C SER A 225 -21.07 -0.32 8.15
N SER A 226 -22.28 0.08 8.49
CA SER A 226 -22.99 1.18 7.85
C SER A 226 -22.29 2.54 7.95
N SER A 227 -21.30 2.67 8.84
CA SER A 227 -20.36 3.81 8.86
C SER A 227 -19.33 3.77 7.72
N GLY A 228 -19.39 2.78 6.83
CA GLY A 228 -18.43 2.55 5.75
C GLY A 228 -17.15 1.82 6.17
N ALA A 229 -17.11 1.25 7.39
CA ALA A 229 -15.98 0.43 7.79
C ALA A 229 -16.09 -0.97 7.15
N ILE A 230 -14.99 -1.49 6.63
CA ILE A 230 -14.90 -2.86 6.10
C ILE A 230 -13.84 -3.60 6.91
N CYS A 231 -14.19 -4.77 7.41
CA CYS A 231 -13.29 -5.71 8.07
C CYS A 231 -13.24 -6.98 7.24
N ILE A 232 -12.04 -7.38 6.82
CA ILE A 232 -11.82 -8.60 6.06
C ILE A 232 -11.01 -9.55 6.94
N CYS A 233 -11.65 -10.62 7.38
CA CYS A 233 -11.02 -11.72 8.11
C CYS A 233 -10.70 -12.84 7.11
N HIS A 234 -9.48 -13.35 7.15
CA HIS A 234 -9.08 -14.47 6.30
C HIS A 234 -8.34 -15.52 7.13
N HIS A 235 -8.57 -16.79 6.84
CA HIS A 235 -7.94 -17.92 7.51
C HIS A 235 -7.60 -19.01 6.51
N TYR A 236 -6.32 -19.36 6.41
CA TYR A 236 -5.87 -20.46 5.57
C TYR A 236 -6.15 -21.80 6.26
N MET A 237 -6.96 -22.64 5.62
CA MET A 237 -7.25 -23.99 6.09
C MET A 237 -6.22 -24.97 5.51
N TYR A 238 -5.08 -25.13 6.18
CA TYR A 238 -4.13 -26.19 5.83
C TYR A 238 -4.65 -27.53 6.36
N LYS A 239 -4.95 -28.51 5.48
CA LYS A 239 -5.10 -29.90 5.92
C LYS A 239 -3.70 -30.49 6.17
N VAL A 240 -3.46 -30.92 7.40
CA VAL A 240 -2.35 -31.83 7.74
C VAL A 240 -2.68 -33.23 7.24
#